data_AF-A0A7C3AKB9-F1
#
_entry.id   AF-A0A7C3AKB9-F1
#
_cell.length_a   1.000
_cell.length_b   1.000
_cell.length_c   1.000
_cell.angle_alpha   90.00
_cell.angle_beta   90.00
_cell.angle_gamma   90.00
#
_symmetry.space_group_name_H-M   'P 1'
#
loop_
_entity.id
_entity.type
_entity.pdbx_description
1 polymer ?
#
loop_
_entity_poly.entity_id
_entity_poly.type
_entity_poly.pdbx_seq_one_letter_code
_entity_poly.pdbx_strand_id
1 'polypeptide(L)' 'MKTLIIEIRIDYEKCIGCKKCVEACSYGVLEWFENQPIV' A
#
# COMPACT_ATOMS: atom_id res chain seq x y z
N MET A 1 19.36 16.91 -12.50
CA MET A 1 18.03 16.62 -11.95
C MET A 1 17.78 15.14 -12.07
N LYS A 2 17.69 14.41 -10.96
CA LYS A 2 17.49 12.96 -10.95
C LYS A 2 16.09 12.70 -10.37
N THR A 3 15.17 12.21 -11.20
CA THR A 3 13.84 11.83 -10.75
C THR A 3 13.96 10.60 -9.86
N LEU A 4 13.47 10.69 -8.62
CA LEU A 4 13.35 9.57 -7.71
C LEU A 4 12.02 8.87 -8.00
N ILE A 5 12.09 7.62 -8.47
CA ILE A 5 10.94 6.74 -8.60
C ILE A 5 10.98 5.80 -7.40
N ILE A 6 9.94 5.84 -6.57
CA ILE A 6 9.74 4.91 -5.46
C ILE A 6 8.57 4.03 -5.81
N GLU A 7 8.78 2.72 -5.70
CA GLU A 7 7.75 1.72 -5.92
C GLU A 7 7.31 1.14 -4.58
N ILE A 8 6.00 1.08 -4.37
CA ILE A 8 5.37 0.49 -3.19
C ILE A 8 4.71 -0.81 -3.65
N ARG A 9 4.88 -1.89 -2.87
CA ARG A 9 4.28 -3.20 -3.17
C ARG A 9 3.70 -3.83 -1.92
N ILE A 10 2.66 -4.64 -2.11
CA ILE A 10 2.09 -5.51 -1.09
C ILE A 10 2.45 -6.96 -1.43
N ASP A 11 3.01 -7.66 -0.46
CA ASP A 11 3.15 -9.12 -0.51
C ASP A 11 1.80 -9.74 -0.13
N TYR A 12 1.02 -10.13 -1.14
CA TYR A 12 -0.33 -10.69 -0.96
C TYR A 12 -0.32 -12.07 -0.33
N GLU A 13 0.78 -12.83 -0.43
CA GLU A 13 0.90 -14.13 0.23
C GLU A 13 1.04 -13.97 1.76
N LYS A 14 1.66 -12.87 2.20
CA LYS A 14 1.78 -12.53 3.63
C LYS A 14 0.68 -11.62 4.15
N CYS A 15 -0.14 -11.03 3.28
CA CYS A 15 -1.19 -10.11 3.68
C CYS A 15 -2.29 -10.83 4.46
N ILE A 16 -2.44 -10.49 5.75
CA ILE A 16 -3.48 -11.06 6.63
C ILE A 16 -4.74 -10.19 6.71
N GLY A 17 -4.86 -9.14 5.90
CA GLY A 17 -6.02 -8.26 5.90
C GLY A 17 -6.14 -7.30 7.10
N CYS A 18 -5.03 -6.98 7.78
CA CYS A 18 -5.05 -6.16 9.00
C CYS A 18 -5.21 -4.64 8.77
N LYS A 19 -5.17 -4.17 7.51
CA LYS A 19 -5.35 -2.77 7.09
C LYS A 19 -4.35 -1.73 7.62
N LYS A 20 -3.38 -2.13 8.44
CA LYS A 20 -2.36 -1.23 9.02
C LYS A 20 -1.51 -0.47 7.99
N CYS A 21 -1.30 -1.04 6.80
CA CYS A 21 -0.58 -0.36 5.73
C CYS A 21 -1.32 0.87 5.19
N VAL A 22 -2.66 0.81 5.11
CA VAL A 22 -3.51 1.93 4.70
C VAL A 22 -3.49 3.02 5.78
N GLU A 23 -3.66 2.65 7.05
CA GLU A 23 -3.61 3.58 8.19
C GLU A 23 -2.26 4.30 8.31
N ALA A 24 -1.16 3.59 8.04
CA ALA A 24 0.19 4.15 8.14
C ALA A 24 0.55 5.09 6.97
N CYS A 25 -0.16 5.04 5.85
CA CYS A 25 0.18 5.80 4.66
C CYS A 25 -0.29 7.26 4.77
N SER A 26 0.60 8.15 5.23
CA SER A 26 0.32 9.58 5.34
C SER A 26 0.05 10.28 4.01
N TYR A 27 0.43 9.66 2.89
CA TYR A 27 0.26 10.21 1.54
C TYR A 27 -1.02 9.73 0.86
N GLY A 28 -1.74 8.76 1.46
CA GLY A 28 -2.97 8.21 0.88
C GLY A 28 -2.76 7.46 -0.44
N VAL A 29 -1.55 6.93 -0.69
CA VAL A 29 -1.25 6.15 -1.90
C VAL A 29 -1.84 4.75 -1.80
N LEU A 30 -1.95 4.22 -0.57
CA LEU A 30 -2.53 2.91 -0.29
C LEU A 30 -3.99 3.06 0.13
N GLU A 31 -4.87 2.30 -0.51
CA GLU A 31 -6.31 2.26 -0.20
C GLU A 31 -6.79 0.81 0.03
N TRP A 32 -8.01 0.66 0.55
CA TRP A 32 -8.66 -0.64 0.71
C TRP A 32 -9.98 -0.67 -0.05
N PHE A 33 -10.08 -1.54 -1.06
CA PHE A 33 -11.29 -1.68 -1.87
C PHE A 33 -11.82 -3.11 -1.83
N GLU A 34 -13.12 -3.23 -1.57
CA GLU A 34 -13.79 -4.51 -1.31
C GLU A 34 -13.01 -5.31 -0.25
N ASN A 35 -12.28 -6.34 -0.70
CA ASN A 35 -11.58 -7.29 0.17
C ASN A 35 -10.06 -7.33 -0.07
N GLN A 36 -9.50 -6.30 -0.71
CA GLN A 36 -8.07 -6.25 -1.01
C GLN A 36 -7.50 -4.83 -0.90
N PRO A 37 -6.21 -4.70 -0.56
CA PRO A 37 -5.55 -3.42 -0.64
C PRO A 37 -5.23 -3.04 -2.11
N ILE A 38 -5.26 -1.75 -2.40
CA ILE A 38 -4.83 -1.13 -3.66
C ILE A 38 -3.62 -0.26 -3.34
N VAL A 39 -2.62 -0.28 -4.23
CA VAL A 39 -1.34 0.42 -4.11
C VAL A 39 -1.16 1.38 -5.28
#